data_AF-A0A1I2FSH8-F1
#
_entry.id   AF-A0A1I2FSH8-F1
#
_cell.length_a   1.000
_cell.length_b   1.000
_cell.length_c   1.000
_cell.angle_alpha   90.00
_cell.angle_beta   90.00
_cell.angle_gamma   90.00
#
_symmetry.space_group_name_H-M   'P 1'
#
loop_
_entity.id
_entity.type
_entity.pdbx_description
1 polymer ?
#
loop_
_entity_poly.entity_id
_entity_poly.type
_entity_poly.pdbx_seq_one_letter_code
_entity_poly.pdbx_strand_id
1 'polypeptide(L)'
;MDANSVDERDVEFESQPDGYRVLLVRPGRVVSAFNLDNCTAGEALAWAVEHQGDGAFALAARYRDRPDGGVGLMWLTPPPEELMDPPAPAAQGLGSTAVARGWSG
;
A
#
# COMPACT_ATOMS: atom_id res chain seq x y z
N MET A 1 -12.22 15.10 8.21
CA MET A 1 -11.55 14.21 7.24
C MET A 1 -12.57 13.79 6.21
N ASP A 2 -12.24 14.04 4.95
CA ASP A 2 -13.08 13.70 3.80
C ASP A 2 -12.34 12.66 2.97
N ALA A 3 -12.96 11.49 2.76
CA ALA A 3 -12.38 10.38 2.01
C ALA A 3 -13.11 10.23 0.68
N ASN A 4 -12.39 10.42 -0.43
CA ASN A 4 -12.94 10.42 -1.77
C ASN A 4 -12.27 9.32 -2.62
N SER A 5 -13.06 8.42 -3.20
CA SER A 5 -12.53 7.41 -4.11
C SER A 5 -11.97 8.08 -5.36
N VAL A 6 -10.82 7.61 -5.82
CA VAL A 6 -10.18 8.07 -7.06
C VAL A 6 -10.39 6.98 -8.12
N ASP A 7 -11.18 7.29 -9.14
CA ASP A 7 -11.32 6.47 -10.35
C ASP A 7 -10.88 7.28 -11.60
N GLU A 8 -10.63 6.58 -12.71
CA GLU A 8 -10.09 7.17 -13.95
C GLU A 8 -11.01 8.24 -14.59
N ARG A 9 -12.22 8.48 -14.06
CA ARG A 9 -13.20 9.42 -14.60
C ARG A 9 -13.25 10.74 -13.83
N ASP A 10 -12.61 10.84 -12.67
CA ASP A 10 -12.69 12.01 -11.77
C ASP A 10 -11.43 12.90 -11.82
N VAL A 11 -11.12 13.41 -13.01
CA VAL A 11 -9.94 14.26 -13.30
C VAL A 11 -9.90 15.54 -12.46
N GLU A 12 -11.05 16.08 -12.08
CA GLU A 12 -11.12 17.33 -11.29
C GLU A 12 -10.59 17.14 -9.86
N PHE A 13 -10.77 15.96 -9.26
CA PHE A 13 -10.36 15.69 -7.87
C PHE A 13 -8.89 15.29 -7.73
N GLU A 14 -8.31 14.75 -8.81
CA GLU A 14 -6.88 14.44 -8.87
C GLU A 14 -5.98 15.68 -8.91
N SER A 15 -6.55 16.87 -9.14
CA SER A 15 -5.82 18.12 -9.30
C SER A 15 -5.52 18.85 -7.97
N GLN A 16 -6.11 18.42 -6.85
CA GLN A 16 -5.88 19.03 -5.55
C GLN A 16 -4.57 18.51 -4.92
N PRO A 17 -3.55 19.37 -4.76
CA PRO A 17 -2.23 18.95 -4.33
C PRO A 17 -2.09 18.77 -2.82
N ASP A 18 -3.15 19.04 -2.05
CA ASP A 18 -3.12 19.01 -0.59
C ASP A 18 -3.73 17.71 -0.07
N GLY A 19 -3.31 17.28 1.13
CA GLY A 19 -3.81 16.07 1.78
C GLY A 19 -3.00 14.81 1.43
N TYR A 20 -3.66 13.65 1.51
CA TYR A 20 -3.02 12.35 1.39
C TYR A 20 -3.69 11.48 0.34
N ARG A 21 -2.96 10.51 -0.20
CA ARG A 21 -3.49 9.44 -1.05
C ARG A 21 -3.22 8.10 -0.39
N VAL A 22 -4.27 7.31 -0.24
CA VAL A 22 -4.20 5.93 0.26
C VAL A 22 -4.54 4.98 -0.87
N LEU A 23 -3.70 3.97 -1.08
CA LEU A 23 -3.99 2.85 -1.95
C LEU A 23 -4.17 1.61 -1.10
N LEU A 24 -5.32 0.95 -1.26
CA LEU A 24 -5.56 -0.36 -0.66
C LEU A 24 -5.05 -1.42 -1.63
N VAL A 25 -4.12 -2.24 -1.18
CA VAL A 25 -3.36 -3.17 -1.99
C VAL A 25 -3.69 -4.61 -1.57
N ARG A 26 -3.83 -5.49 -2.55
CA ARG A 26 -3.86 -6.94 -2.37
C ARG A 26 -2.72 -7.55 -3.19
N PRO A 27 -2.29 -8.78 -2.90
CA PRO A 27 -1.25 -9.44 -3.70
C PRO A 27 -1.58 -9.37 -5.20
N GLY A 28 -0.66 -8.83 -6.00
CA GLY A 28 -0.77 -8.68 -7.45
C GLY A 28 -1.65 -7.53 -7.96
N ARG A 29 -2.30 -6.70 -7.12
CA ARG A 29 -3.05 -5.52 -7.61
C ARG A 29 -3.31 -4.45 -6.55
N VAL A 30 -3.39 -3.20 -7.01
CA VAL A 30 -4.12 -2.13 -6.30
C VAL A 30 -5.61 -2.37 -6.44
N VAL A 31 -6.35 -2.33 -5.34
CA VAL A 31 -7.80 -2.56 -5.31
C VAL A 31 -8.57 -1.25 -5.38
N SER A 32 -8.08 -0.22 -4.68
CA SER A 32 -8.77 1.06 -4.57
C SER A 32 -7.78 2.17 -4.23
N ALA A 33 -8.06 3.38 -4.69
CA ALA A 33 -7.31 4.58 -4.36
C ALA A 33 -8.26 5.61 -3.73
N PHE A 34 -7.82 6.29 -2.69
CA PHE A 34 -8.60 7.30 -1.97
C PHE A 34 -7.77 8.56 -1.76
N ASN A 35 -8.38 9.72 -1.97
CA ASN A 35 -7.89 11.00 -1.51
C ASN A 35 -8.47 11.28 -0.12
N LEU A 36 -7.59 11.58 0.82
CA LEU A 36 -7.95 12.00 2.15
C LEU A 36 -7.60 13.48 2.32
N ASP A 37 -8.62 14.30 2.54
CA ASP A 37 -8.52 15.74 2.71
C ASP A 37 -8.89 16.14 4.15
N ASN A 38 -8.45 17.34 4.56
CA ASN A 38 -8.77 17.91 5.87
C ASN A 38 -8.44 16.97 7.04
N CYS A 39 -7.27 16.32 6.98
CA CYS A 39 -6.75 15.44 8.02
C CYS A 39 -5.24 15.57 8.18
N THR A 40 -4.71 15.05 9.27
CA THR A 40 -3.28 14.90 9.53
C THR A 40 -2.75 13.58 8.97
N ALA A 41 -1.42 13.43 8.89
CA ALA A 41 -0.79 12.17 8.47
C ALA A 41 -1.14 11.01 9.43
N GLY A 42 -1.27 11.29 10.73
CA GLY A 42 -1.64 10.29 11.74
C GLY A 42 -3.08 9.80 11.57
N GLU A 43 -4.02 10.71 11.26
CA GLU A 43 -5.41 10.35 10.96
C GLU A 43 -5.52 9.59 9.64
N ALA A 44 -4.77 10.00 8.61
CA ALA A 44 -4.72 9.28 7.32
C ALA A 44 -4.17 7.86 7.48
N LEU A 45 -3.13 7.68 8.30
CA LEU A 45 -2.58 6.38 8.64
C LEU A 45 -3.58 5.52 9.41
N ALA A 46 -4.22 6.08 10.44
CA ALA A 46 -5.23 5.37 11.22
C ALA A 46 -6.40 4.90 10.34
N TRP A 47 -6.86 5.76 9.42
CA TRP A 47 -7.90 5.42 8.46
C TRP A 47 -7.46 4.29 7.54
N ALA A 48 -6.24 4.33 6.99
CA ALA A 48 -5.73 3.27 6.12
C ALA A 48 -5.64 1.92 6.83
N VAL A 49 -5.20 1.91 8.10
CA VAL A 49 -5.15 0.70 8.93
C VAL A 49 -6.53 0.10 9.19
N GLU A 50 -7.55 0.95 9.39
CA GLU A 50 -8.94 0.51 9.58
C GLU A 50 -9.55 -0.07 8.30
N HIS A 51 -9.16 0.45 7.12
CA HIS A 51 -9.81 0.14 5.85
C HIS A 51 -9.06 -0.87 4.96
N GLN A 52 -7.81 -1.23 5.28
CA GLN A 52 -7.03 -2.21 4.49
C GLN A 52 -7.64 -3.63 4.44
N GLY A 53 -8.49 -3.99 5.41
CA GLY A 53 -8.97 -5.37 5.57
C GLY A 53 -7.80 -6.34 5.78
N ASP A 54 -7.81 -7.50 5.10
CA ASP A 54 -6.66 -8.44 5.09
C ASP A 54 -5.59 -8.11 4.01
N GLY A 55 -5.65 -6.90 3.45
CA GLY A 55 -4.66 -6.41 2.49
C GLY A 55 -3.54 -5.62 3.15
N ALA A 56 -2.73 -4.98 2.32
CA ALA A 56 -1.79 -3.94 2.73
C ALA A 56 -2.31 -2.57 2.28
N PHE A 57 -1.64 -1.50 2.68
CA PHE A 57 -1.90 -0.16 2.16
C PHE A 57 -0.60 0.56 1.82
N ALA A 58 -0.65 1.43 0.82
CA ALA A 58 0.37 2.45 0.58
C ALA A 58 -0.23 3.83 0.87
N LEU A 59 0.50 4.68 1.60
CA LEU A 59 0.10 6.04 1.95
C LEU A 59 1.13 7.02 1.39
N ALA A 60 0.66 8.05 0.69
CA ALA A 60 1.46 9.16 0.21
C ALA A 60 0.90 10.51 0.67
N ALA A 61 1.78 11.46 0.93
CA ALA A 61 1.42 12.87 0.94
C ALA A 61 1.29 13.36 -0.50
N ARG A 62 0.23 14.10 -0.79
CA ARG A 62 0.09 14.83 -2.06
C ARG A 62 0.85 16.14 -1.94
N TYR A 63 1.48 16.56 -3.03
CA TYR A 63 2.09 17.88 -3.14
C TYR A 63 1.99 18.40 -4.56
N ARG A 64 2.11 19.72 -4.71
CA ARG A 64 2.16 20.37 -6.03
C ARG A 64 3.56 20.18 -6.61
N ASP A 65 3.69 19.36 -7.65
CA ASP A 65 5.00 19.09 -8.26
C ASP A 65 5.50 20.29 -9.07
N ARG A 66 4.60 21.00 -9.77
CA ARG A 66 4.93 22.20 -10.55
C ARG A 66 3.86 23.30 -10.44
N PRO A 67 4.24 24.58 -10.65
CA PRO A 67 3.29 25.70 -10.64
C PRO A 67 2.12 25.52 -11.62
N ASP A 68 2.39 24.86 -12.76
CA ASP A 68 1.53 24.73 -13.93
C ASP A 68 1.17 23.26 -14.28
N GLY A 69 1.41 22.29 -13.37
CA GLY A 69 0.88 20.94 -13.58
C GLY A 69 1.23 19.88 -12.53
N GLY A 70 0.30 18.94 -12.39
CA GLY A 70 0.47 17.64 -11.73
C GLY A 70 0.40 17.63 -10.20
N VAL A 71 -0.26 16.61 -9.64
CA VAL A 71 -0.13 16.25 -8.23
C VAL A 71 0.97 15.21 -8.12
N GLY A 72 2.04 15.57 -7.40
CA GLY A 72 3.10 14.65 -7.01
C GLY A 72 2.70 13.84 -5.78
N LEU A 73 3.27 12.65 -5.65
CA LEU A 73 3.08 11.77 -4.49
C LEU A 73 4.42 11.55 -3.79
N MET A 74 4.46 11.80 -2.49
CA MET A 74 5.58 11.45 -1.62
C MET A 74 5.16 10.31 -0.70
N TRP A 75 5.70 9.13 -0.93
CA TRP A 75 5.36 7.94 -0.15
C TRP A 75 5.82 8.05 1.30
N LEU A 76 4.90 7.83 2.24
CA LEU A 76 5.13 7.80 3.69
C LEU A 76 5.25 6.36 4.22
N THR A 77 4.86 5.39 3.39
CA THR A 77 5.03 3.94 3.58
C THR A 77 5.68 3.37 2.33
N PRO A 78 6.04 2.07 2.27
CA PRO A 78 6.45 1.45 1.02
C PRO A 78 5.43 1.72 -0.10
N PRO A 79 5.90 1.98 -1.33
CA PRO A 79 5.04 2.24 -2.46
C PRO A 79 4.29 0.96 -2.88
N PRO A 80 3.16 1.06 -3.61
CA PRO A 80 2.29 -0.09 -3.87
C PRO A 80 2.97 -1.23 -4.63
N GLU A 81 3.93 -0.94 -5.50
CA GLU A 81 4.72 -1.94 -6.24
C GLU A 81 5.49 -2.90 -5.33
N GLU A 82 5.98 -2.44 -4.18
CA GLU A 82 6.67 -3.28 -3.21
C GLU A 82 5.70 -4.14 -2.38
N LEU A 83 4.43 -3.72 -2.30
CA LEU A 83 3.39 -4.42 -1.54
C LEU A 83 2.62 -5.43 -2.40
N MET A 84 2.60 -5.23 -3.72
CA MET A 84 1.94 -6.12 -4.67
C MET A 84 2.74 -7.41 -4.92
N ASP A 85 4.07 -7.34 -4.83
CA ASP A 85 4.94 -8.51 -4.93
C ASP A 85 5.30 -8.99 -3.50
N PRO A 86 4.58 -9.98 -2.93
CA PRO A 86 5.03 -10.56 -1.68
C PRO A 86 6.46 -11.10 -1.91
N PRO A 87 7.41 -10.89 -0.98
CA PRO A 87 8.71 -11.53 -1.10
C PRO A 87 8.47 -13.01 -1.33
N ALA A 88 9.11 -13.58 -2.36
CA ALA A 88 9.06 -15.01 -2.65
C ALA A 88 9.15 -15.76 -1.31
N PRO A 89 8.28 -16.75 -1.05
CA PRO A 89 8.30 -17.45 0.23
C PRO A 89 9.74 -17.83 0.49
N ALA A 90 10.32 -17.29 1.58
CA ALA A 90 11.68 -17.60 1.95
C ALA A 90 11.78 -19.11 1.85
N ALA A 91 12.67 -19.60 0.98
CA ALA A 91 12.87 -21.02 0.79
C ALA A 91 13.34 -21.57 2.14
N GLN A 92 12.37 -21.92 3.00
CA GLN A 92 12.61 -22.70 4.19
C GLN A 92 13.01 -24.04 3.64
N GLY A 93 14.34 -24.24 3.63
CA GLY A 93 15.00 -25.37 3.02
C GLY A 93 14.24 -26.65 3.34
N LEU A 94 13.81 -27.31 2.28
CA LEU A 94 13.44 -28.71 2.29
C LEU A 94 14.64 -29.53 2.75
N GLY A 95 14.84 -29.59 4.06
CA GLY A 95 15.70 -30.56 4.74
C GLY A 95 14.87 -31.77 5.15
N SER A 96 14.13 -32.36 4.20
CA SER A 96 13.52 -33.66 4.40
C SER A 96 14.61 -34.72 4.21
N THR A 97 15.11 -35.29 5.30
CA THR A 97 15.66 -36.65 5.28
C THR A 97 15.33 -37.33 6.59
N ALA A 98 14.14 -37.92 6.64
CA ALA A 98 13.89 -39.04 7.53
C ALA A 98 14.48 -40.29 6.86
N VAL A 99 15.52 -40.88 7.45
CA VAL A 99 15.78 -42.33 7.34
C VAL A 99 16.20 -42.85 8.71
N ALA A 100 15.32 -43.65 9.30
CA ALA A 100 15.58 -44.47 10.46
C ALA A 100 16.64 -45.55 10.16
N ARG A 101 17.49 -45.87 11.14
CA ARG A 101 17.93 -47.25 11.43
C ARG A 101 18.62 -47.28 12.79
N GLY A 102 18.03 -48.04 13.71
CA GLY A 102 18.70 -48.46 14.93
C GLY A 102 19.80 -49.47 14.59
N TRP A 103 20.85 -49.48 15.40
CA TRP A 103 21.72 -50.64 15.54
C TRP A 103 22.28 -50.67 16.96
N SER A 104 21.96 -51.75 17.65
CA SER A 104 22.57 -52.18 18.90
C SER A 104 23.98 -52.74 18.65
N GLY A 105 24.89 -52.48 19.58
CA GLY A 105 26.21 -53.10 19.71
C GLY A 105 26.76 -52.80 21.08
#